data_AF-A0A2T6LFX6-F1
#
_entry.id   AF-A0A2T6LFX6-F1
#
_cell.length_a   1.000
_cell.length_b   1.000
_cell.length_c   1.000
_cell.angle_alpha   90.00
_cell.angle_beta   90.00
_cell.angle_gamma   90.00
#
_symmetry.space_group_name_H-M   'P 1'
#
loop_
_entity.id
_entity.type
_entity.pdbx_description
1 polymer ?
#
loop_
_entity_poly.entity_id
_entity_poly.type
_entity_poly.pdbx_seq_one_letter_code
_entity_poly.pdbx_strand_id
1 'polypeptide(L)' 'MRGETLDRTARRAGISPQYLSEIERGVKEPSSEMIAAITGALDVTLVDLVLAVADRLVIVRGTSQQPTCKAAFALAA' A
#
# COMPACT_ATOMS: atom_id res chain seq x y z
N MET A 1 -12.34 -14.28 -11.47
CA MET A 1 -11.29 -13.44 -12.11
C MET A 1 -10.15 -13.06 -11.17
N ARG A 2 -10.36 -12.52 -9.95
CA ARG A 2 -9.22 -12.17 -9.05
C ARG A 2 -8.30 -13.35 -8.70
N GLY A 3 -8.85 -14.55 -8.51
CA GLY A 3 -8.05 -15.74 -8.20
C GLY A 3 -7.05 -16.13 -9.30
N GLU A 4 -7.38 -15.90 -10.57
CA GLU A 4 -6.49 -16.16 -11.71
C GLU A 4 -5.33 -15.15 -11.76
N THR A 5 -5.62 -13.88 -11.46
CA THR A 5 -4.59 -12.84 -11.34
C THR A 5 -3.66 -13.11 -10.17
N LEU A 6 -4.21 -13.52 -9.01
CA LEU A 6 -3.44 -13.89 -7.82
C LEU A 6 -2.51 -15.07 -8.09
N ASP A 7 -3.03 -16.14 -8.69
CA ASP A 7 -2.24 -17.33 -9.02
C ASP A 7 -1.09 -16.98 -9.97
N ARG A 8 -1.36 -16.20 -11.02
CA ARG A 8 -0.34 -15.75 -11.97
C ARG A 8 0.75 -14.90 -11.30
N THR A 9 0.37 -13.94 -10.46
CA THR A 9 1.33 -13.08 -9.76
C THR A 9 2.15 -13.87 -8.75
N ALA A 10 1.52 -14.74 -7.96
CA ALA A 10 2.20 -15.58 -6.97
C ALA A 10 3.24 -16.49 -7.65
N ARG A 11 2.87 -17.13 -8.77
CA ARG A 11 3.79 -17.94 -9.56
C ARG A 11 4.98 -17.12 -10.08
N ARG A 12 4.75 -15.91 -10.61
CA ARG A 12 5.83 -15.01 -11.08
C ARG A 12 6.75 -14.56 -9.94
N ALA A 13 6.22 -14.39 -8.73
CA ALA A 13 6.99 -14.01 -7.55
C ALA A 13 7.70 -15.21 -6.88
N GLY A 14 7.43 -16.45 -7.30
CA GLY A 14 7.99 -17.65 -6.67
C GLY A 14 7.38 -17.99 -5.32
N ILE A 15 6.12 -17.61 -5.08
CA ILE A 15 5.42 -17.74 -3.79
C ILE A 15 4.10 -18.49 -3.98
N SER A 16 3.52 -19.01 -2.90
CA SER A 16 2.21 -19.66 -3.00
C SER A 16 1.08 -18.62 -3.16
N PRO A 17 0.02 -18.93 -3.93
CA PRO A 17 -1.17 -18.07 -4.01
C PRO A 17 -1.81 -17.82 -2.65
N GLN A 18 -1.77 -18.81 -1.75
CA GLN A 18 -2.23 -18.67 -0.38
C GLN A 18 -1.43 -17.62 0.39
N TYR A 19 -0.10 -17.65 0.30
CA TYR A 19 0.75 -16.69 1.00
C TYR A 19 0.53 -15.26 0.47
N LEU A 20 0.40 -15.08 -0.85
CA LEU A 20 0.05 -13.78 -1.42
C LEU A 20 -1.32 -13.29 -0.93
N SER A 21 -2.31 -14.18 -0.84
CA SER A 21 -3.63 -13.88 -0.29
C SER A 21 -3.58 -13.50 1.20
N GLU A 22 -2.71 -14.12 1.99
CA GLU A 22 -2.48 -13.73 3.39
C GLU A 22 -1.86 -12.33 3.50
N ILE A 23 -0.92 -11.98 2.62
CA ILE A 23 -0.34 -10.62 2.55
C ILE A 23 -1.40 -9.57 2.18
N GLU A 24 -2.21 -9.81 1.16
CA GLU A 24 -3.25 -8.84 0.72
C GLU A 24 -4.27 -8.52 1.83
N ARG A 25 -4.50 -9.49 2.73
CA ARG A 25 -5.37 -9.35 3.89
C ARG A 25 -4.67 -8.75 5.12
N GLY A 26 -3.37 -8.46 5.03
CA GLY A 26 -2.56 -7.96 6.13
C GLY A 26 -2.30 -9.00 7.23
N VAL A 27 -2.46 -10.29 6.94
CA VAL A 27 -2.24 -11.39 7.91
C VAL A 27 -0.77 -11.73 8.04
N LYS A 28 0.02 -11.50 6.97
CA LYS A 28 1.46 -11.78 6.92
C LYS A 28 2.23 -10.53 6.51
N GLU A 29 3.35 -10.32 7.19
CA GLU A 29 4.35 -9.33 6.81
C GLU A 29 5.40 -9.97 5.89
N PRO A 30 5.52 -9.53 4.63
CA PRO A 30 6.54 -10.03 3.71
C PRO A 30 7.94 -9.49 4.10
N SER A 31 8.99 -10.29 3.87
CA SER A 31 10.36 -9.80 3.97
C SER A 31 10.69 -8.85 2.82
N SER A 32 11.81 -8.13 2.91
CA SER A 32 12.29 -7.22 1.86
C SER A 32 12.52 -7.93 0.52
N GLU A 33 13.07 -9.15 0.54
CA GLU A 33 13.27 -9.98 -0.65
C GLU A 33 11.93 -10.38 -1.28
N MET A 34 10.95 -10.68 -0.44
CA MET A 34 9.60 -11.04 -0.87
C MET A 34 8.88 -9.85 -1.51
N ILE A 35 9.04 -8.65 -0.94
CA ILE A 35 8.53 -7.40 -1.54
C ILE A 35 9.16 -7.19 -2.90
N ALA A 36 10.48 -7.35 -3.04
CA ALA A 36 11.18 -7.23 -4.31
C ALA A 36 10.70 -8.26 -5.36
N ALA A 37 10.44 -9.50 -4.93
CA ALA A 37 9.90 -10.53 -5.81
C ALA A 37 8.48 -10.19 -6.29
N ILE A 38 7.62 -9.68 -5.40
CA ILE A 38 6.24 -9.29 -5.72
C ILE A 38 6.21 -8.08 -6.66
N THR A 39 7.03 -7.04 -6.42
CA THR A 39 7.08 -5.87 -7.31
C THR A 39 7.60 -6.24 -8.70
N GLY A 40 8.64 -7.07 -8.78
CA GLY A 40 9.11 -7.63 -10.05
C GLY A 40 8.04 -8.48 -10.76
N ALA A 41 7.26 -9.27 -10.01
CA ALA A 41 6.12 -10.02 -10.54
C ALA A 41 4.93 -9.15 -10.96
N LEU A 42 4.87 -7.90 -10.56
CA LEU A 42 3.86 -6.92 -10.98
C LEU A 42 4.37 -5.97 -12.07
N ASP A 43 5.65 -6.08 -12.45
CA ASP A 43 6.30 -5.18 -13.40
C ASP A 43 6.27 -3.70 -12.95
N VAL A 44 6.47 -3.49 -11.65
CA VAL A 44 6.55 -2.16 -11.02
C VAL A 44 7.84 -2.06 -10.20
N THR A 45 8.36 -0.86 -10.02
CA THR A 45 9.50 -0.65 -9.12
C THR A 45 9.04 -0.51 -7.66
N LEU A 46 9.97 -0.68 -6.72
CA LEU A 46 9.69 -0.38 -5.31
C LEU A 46 9.34 1.10 -5.10
N VAL A 47 9.93 2.00 -5.89
CA VAL A 47 9.62 3.43 -5.85
C VAL A 47 8.17 3.68 -6.25
N ASP A 48 7.71 3.05 -7.34
CA ASP A 48 6.30 3.16 -7.79
C ASP A 48 5.33 2.68 -6.70
N LEU A 49 5.66 1.56 -6.04
CA LEU A 49 4.85 1.03 -4.94
C LEU A 49 4.76 2.03 -3.77
N VAL A 50 5.89 2.57 -3.33
CA VAL A 50 5.93 3.52 -2.21
C VAL A 50 5.19 4.81 -2.56
N LEU A 51 5.35 5.33 -3.78
CA LEU A 51 4.62 6.51 -4.25
C LEU A 51 3.10 6.26 -4.26
N ALA A 52 2.65 5.11 -4.80
CA ALA A 52 1.25 4.75 -4.80
C ALA A 52 0.64 4.62 -3.39
N VAL A 53 1.42 4.12 -2.43
CA VAL A 53 1.01 4.07 -1.01
C VAL A 53 0.96 5.49 -0.42
N ALA A 54 1.98 6.32 -0.67
CA ALA A 54 2.02 7.70 -0.18
C ALA A 54 0.82 8.52 -0.70
N ASP A 55 0.51 8.43 -1.99
CA ASP A 55 -0.63 9.11 -2.61
C ASP A 55 -1.95 8.69 -1.95
N ARG A 56 -2.16 7.39 -1.70
CA ARG A 56 -3.34 6.89 -0.99
C ARG A 56 -3.43 7.44 0.43
N LEU A 57 -2.32 7.50 1.15
CA LEU A 57 -2.29 8.02 2.51
C LEU A 57 -2.59 9.53 2.56
N VAL A 58 -2.14 10.30 1.55
CA VAL A 58 -2.47 11.73 1.41
C VAL A 58 -3.98 11.92 1.17
N ILE A 59 -4.59 11.11 0.30
CA ILE A 59 -6.04 11.15 0.06
C ILE A 59 -6.81 10.84 1.34
N VAL A 60 -6.43 9.77 2.06
CA VAL A 60 -7.06 9.40 3.34
C VAL A 60 -6.95 10.55 4.34
N ARG A 61 -5.81 11.24 4.44
CA ARG A 61 -5.65 12.43 5.29
C ARG A 61 -6.62 13.54 4.90
N GLY A 62 -6.76 13.85 3.61
CA GLY A 62 -7.69 14.87 3.10
C GLY A 62 -9.16 14.57 3.43
N THR A 63 -9.56 13.29 3.46
CA THR A 63 -10.92 12.89 3.89
C THR A 63 -11.13 12.95 5.41
N SER A 64 -10.05 12.90 6.20
CA SER A 64 -10.10 12.96 7.67
C SER A 64 -9.91 14.36 8.25
N GLN A 65 -9.47 15.34 7.45
CA GLN A 65 -9.37 16.74 7.86
C GLN A 65 -10.69 17.48 7.57
N GLN A 66 -11.66 17.32 8.47
CA GLN A 66 -12.56 18.46 8.72
C GLN A 66 -11.70 19.61 9.28
N PRO A 67 -11.83 20.84 8.76
CA PRO A 67 -11.21 21.99 9.38
C PRO A 67 -11.93 22.24 10.71
N THR A 68 -11.38 21.75 11.82
CA THR A 68 -11.62 22.43 13.09
C THR A 68 -10.88 23.75 12.98
N CYS A 69 -11.61 24.81 12.59
CA CYS A 69 -11.09 26.16 12.62
C CYS A 69 -10.43 26.36 13.99
N LYS A 70 -9.10 26.48 13.94
CA LYS A 70 -8.22 26.65 15.08
C LYS A 70 -8.76 27.77 15.95
N ALA A 71 -9.10 27.42 17.20
CA ALA A 71 -9.29 28.41 18.23
C ALA A 71 -8.02 29.26 18.36
N ALA A 72 -8.23 30.58 18.36
CA ALA A 72 -7.44 31.60 19.02
C ALA A 72 -5.93 31.63 18.76
N PHE A 73 -5.48 32.55 17.91
CA PHE A 73 -4.38 33.46 18.23
C PHE A 73 -4.59 34.78 17.48
N ALA A 74 -5.29 35.72 18.12
CA ALA A 74 -5.13 37.14 17.87
C ALA A 74 -4.91 37.80 19.24
N LEU A 75 -3.65 37.86 19.65
CA LEU A 75 -3.16 38.71 20.73
C LEU A 75 -2.52 39.94 20.07
N ALA A 76 -2.76 41.11 20.66
CA ALA A 76 -2.15 42.42 20.38
C ALA A 76 -2.75 43.26 19.23
N ALA A 77 -3.63 44.20 19.60
CA ALA A 77 -3.33 45.65 19.64
C ALA A 77 -4.45 46.38 20.40
#